data_AF-A0A972ZK59-F1
#
_entry.id   AF-A0A972ZK59-F1
#
_cell.length_a   1.000
_cell.length_b   1.000
_cell.length_c   1.000
_cell.angle_alpha   90.00
_cell.angle_beta   90.00
_cell.angle_gamma   90.00
#
_symmetry.space_group_name_H-M   'P 1'
#
loop_
_entity.id
_entity.type
_entity.pdbx_description
1 polymer ?
#
loop_
_entity_poly.entity_id
_entity_poly.type
_entity_poly.pdbx_seq_one_letter_code
_entity_poly.pdbx_strand_id
1 'polypeptide(L)'
;PNLVDRSTADLASHPNFGPLFPDPAAEGLRYYRKTNIYPINHAMVIKRSVAEEHPWAVLNLLKAFNQANEMANQQRLEHVDYYHKSGLISQDAYDALCEPLVRHGIAANRETLEAATQFSFEQGLTPRRVPLEEVFATSTLDQ
;
A
#
# COMPACT_ATOMS: atom_id res chain seq x y z
N PRO A 1 -13.92 -18.31 26.90
CA PRO A 1 -12.97 -17.21 26.65
C PRO A 1 -11.52 -17.70 26.81
N ASN A 2 -10.77 -17.83 25.71
CA ASN A 2 -9.32 -18.06 25.80
C ASN A 2 -8.60 -16.72 25.96
N LEU A 3 -7.34 -16.72 26.41
CA LEU A 3 -6.51 -15.52 26.64
C LEU A 3 -6.29 -14.64 25.38
N VAL A 4 -6.64 -15.13 24.19
CA VAL A 4 -6.44 -14.49 22.89
C VAL A 4 -7.76 -13.93 22.33
N ASP A 5 -8.91 -14.38 22.81
CA ASP A 5 -10.22 -13.97 22.33
C ASP A 5 -10.59 -12.59 22.88
N ARG A 6 -10.24 -11.56 22.10
CA ARG A 6 -10.57 -10.15 22.35
C ARG A 6 -11.82 -9.70 21.61
N SER A 7 -12.55 -10.61 20.97
CA SER A 7 -13.71 -10.26 20.13
C SER A 7 -14.87 -9.62 20.90
N THR A 8 -14.87 -9.74 22.23
CA THR A 8 -15.90 -9.20 23.13
C THR A 8 -15.45 -7.98 23.92
N ALA A 9 -14.17 -7.58 23.83
CA ALA A 9 -13.64 -6.43 24.53
C ALA A 9 -13.94 -5.15 23.75
N ASP A 10 -14.74 -4.25 24.33
CA ASP A 10 -14.91 -2.89 23.81
C ASP A 10 -13.68 -2.05 24.15
N LEU A 11 -12.67 -2.11 23.29
CA LEU A 11 -11.42 -1.35 23.45
C LEU A 11 -11.60 0.16 23.17
N ALA A 12 -12.68 0.56 22.51
CA ALA A 12 -12.91 1.96 22.15
C ALA A 12 -13.39 2.79 23.34
N SER A 13 -14.20 2.19 24.23
CA SER A 13 -14.68 2.85 25.45
C SER A 13 -13.87 2.51 26.71
N HIS A 14 -12.90 1.60 26.61
CA HIS A 14 -12.15 1.12 27.76
C HIS A 14 -11.23 2.19 28.36
N PRO A 15 -11.25 2.46 29.68
CA PRO A 15 -10.54 3.59 30.29
C PRO A 15 -9.01 3.52 30.18
N ASN A 16 -8.45 2.32 30.01
CA ASN A 16 -7.01 2.09 29.88
C ASN A 16 -6.52 1.94 28.43
N PHE A 17 -7.40 1.97 27.44
CA PHE A 17 -7.03 1.82 26.04
C PHE A 17 -7.52 3.02 25.24
N GLY A 18 -6.70 3.43 24.28
CA GLY A 18 -7.05 4.51 23.38
C GLY A 18 -6.13 4.51 22.16
N PRO A 19 -6.50 5.25 21.12
CA PRO A 19 -5.62 5.45 19.97
C PRO A 19 -4.29 6.08 20.39
N LEU A 20 -3.20 5.72 19.73
CA LEU A 20 -1.89 6.35 19.94
C LEU A 20 -1.92 7.86 19.64
N PHE A 21 -2.75 8.27 18.67
CA PHE A 21 -2.94 9.66 18.27
C PHE A 21 -4.39 10.09 18.55
N PRO A 22 -4.61 11.26 19.19
CA PRO A 22 -5.97 11.73 19.50
C PRO A 22 -6.88 11.87 18.27
N ASP A 23 -6.31 12.22 17.11
CA ASP A 23 -6.99 12.26 15.82
C ASP A 23 -6.21 11.41 14.79
N PRO A 24 -6.57 10.13 14.64
CA PRO A 24 -5.90 9.23 13.69
C PRO A 24 -6.01 9.69 12.23
N ALA A 25 -7.10 10.36 11.85
CA ALA A 25 -7.31 10.82 10.48
C ALA A 25 -6.41 12.00 10.13
N ALA A 26 -6.36 13.00 11.03
CA ALA A 26 -5.45 14.14 10.87
C ALA A 26 -3.98 13.70 10.90
N GLU A 27 -3.63 12.75 11.78
CA GLU A 27 -2.27 12.21 11.84
C GLU A 27 -1.90 11.43 10.57
N GLY A 28 -2.81 10.61 10.04
CA GLY A 28 -2.59 9.91 8.77
C GLY A 28 -2.31 10.87 7.61
N LEU A 29 -3.10 11.96 7.52
CA LEU A 29 -2.89 13.00 6.51
C LEU A 29 -1.57 13.75 6.71
N ARG A 30 -1.22 14.08 7.97
CA ARG A 30 0.05 14.71 8.31
C ARG A 30 1.24 13.82 7.95
N TYR A 31 1.15 12.52 8.23
CA TYR A 31 2.18 11.53 7.90
C TYR A 31 2.37 11.41 6.39
N TYR A 32 1.28 11.24 5.64
CA TYR A 32 1.33 11.18 4.18
C TYR A 32 1.91 12.46 3.58
N ARG A 33 1.46 13.66 4.01
CA ARG A 33 2.02 14.94 3.54
C ARG A 33 3.50 15.11 3.86
N LYS A 34 3.96 14.58 4.99
CA LYS A 34 5.36 14.69 5.44
C LYS A 34 6.29 13.72 4.69
N THR A 35 5.81 12.51 4.40
CA THR A 35 6.66 11.40 3.99
C THR A 35 6.37 10.88 2.59
N ASN A 36 5.21 11.22 2.04
CA ASN A 36 4.66 10.66 0.80
C ASN A 36 4.51 9.12 0.83
N ILE A 37 4.58 8.51 2.03
CA ILE A 37 4.42 7.07 2.23
C ILE A 37 2.93 6.73 2.32
N TYR A 38 2.45 5.96 1.35
CA TYR A 38 1.19 5.21 1.43
C TYR A 38 1.51 3.74 1.76
N PRO A 39 1.09 3.22 2.93
CA PRO A 39 1.50 1.89 3.39
C PRO A 39 1.14 0.75 2.43
N ILE A 40 2.08 -0.15 2.18
CA ILE A 40 1.90 -1.35 1.36
C ILE A 40 1.72 -2.56 2.28
N ASN A 41 0.63 -3.31 2.09
CA ASN A 41 0.37 -4.54 2.84
C ASN A 41 0.81 -5.81 2.10
N HIS A 42 0.80 -5.80 0.77
CA HIS A 42 1.05 -6.98 -0.06
C HIS A 42 2.09 -6.69 -1.14
N ALA A 43 2.94 -7.68 -1.40
CA ALA A 43 3.90 -7.67 -2.50
C ALA A 43 3.75 -8.96 -3.32
N MET A 44 3.87 -8.83 -4.64
CA MET A 44 3.91 -9.99 -5.53
C MET A 44 5.33 -10.53 -5.61
N VAL A 45 5.48 -11.84 -5.47
CA VAL A 45 6.76 -12.53 -5.58
C VAL A 45 6.68 -13.64 -6.62
N ILE A 46 7.77 -13.84 -7.35
CA ILE A 46 7.97 -14.96 -8.26
C ILE A 46 9.15 -15.79 -7.76
N LYS A 47 9.05 -17.12 -7.88
CA LYS A 47 10.17 -18.00 -7.53
C LYS A 47 11.38 -17.65 -8.41
N ARG A 48 12.54 -17.45 -7.78
CA ARG A 48 13.78 -17.07 -8.48
C ARG A 48 14.08 -17.96 -9.69
N SER A 49 13.96 -19.27 -9.54
CA SER A 49 14.23 -20.22 -10.64
C SER A 49 13.35 -19.98 -11.87
N VAL A 50 12.09 -19.56 -11.67
CA VAL A 50 11.17 -19.25 -12.79
C VAL A 50 11.57 -17.93 -13.47
N ALA A 51 12.00 -16.93 -12.69
CA ALA A 51 12.48 -15.68 -13.25
C ALA A 51 13.81 -15.83 -14.02
N GLU A 52 14.69 -16.73 -13.57
CA GLU A 52 15.94 -17.06 -14.26
C GLU A 52 15.68 -17.86 -15.55
N GLU A 53 14.77 -18.83 -15.53
CA GLU A 53 14.40 -19.64 -16.70
C GLU A 53 13.56 -18.85 -17.71
N HIS A 54 12.72 -17.93 -17.23
CA HIS A 54 11.81 -17.11 -18.05
C HIS A 54 11.90 -15.62 -17.68
N PRO A 55 12.99 -14.90 -18.02
CA PRO A 55 13.18 -13.50 -17.60
C PRO A 55 12.08 -12.54 -18.04
N TRP A 56 11.44 -12.80 -19.18
CA TRP A 56 10.30 -12.01 -19.67
C TRP A 56 9.07 -12.09 -18.76
N ALA A 57 8.94 -13.11 -17.92
CA ALA A 57 7.80 -13.30 -17.04
C ALA A 57 7.66 -12.16 -16.02
N VAL A 58 8.78 -11.62 -15.53
CA VAL A 58 8.78 -10.55 -14.51
C VAL A 58 8.05 -9.30 -15.04
N LEU A 59 8.47 -8.80 -16.21
CA LEU A 59 7.86 -7.61 -16.81
C LEU A 59 6.46 -7.89 -17.36
N ASN A 60 6.21 -9.09 -17.88
CA ASN A 60 4.87 -9.47 -18.34
C ASN A 60 3.86 -9.53 -17.19
N LEU A 61 4.26 -10.03 -16.01
CA LEU A 61 3.42 -10.00 -14.82
C LEU A 61 3.13 -8.57 -14.38
N LEU A 62 4.15 -7.71 -14.28
CA LEU A 62 3.95 -6.30 -13.92
C LEU A 62 2.98 -5.61 -14.90
N LYS A 63 3.16 -5.84 -16.21
CA LYS A 63 2.26 -5.31 -17.24
C LYS A 63 0.83 -5.83 -17.07
N ALA A 64 0.65 -7.13 -16.82
CA ALA A 64 -0.67 -7.73 -16.60
C ALA A 64 -1.36 -7.15 -15.36
N PHE A 65 -0.63 -6.96 -14.26
CA PHE A 65 -1.17 -6.33 -13.05
C PHE A 65 -1.51 -4.86 -13.25
N ASN A 66 -0.73 -4.11 -14.03
CA ASN A 66 -1.07 -2.74 -14.40
C ASN A 66 -2.35 -2.68 -15.24
N GLN A 67 -2.52 -3.60 -16.19
CA GLN A 67 -3.76 -3.71 -16.96
C GLN A 67 -4.96 -4.06 -16.08
N ALA A 68 -4.81 -5.02 -15.17
CA ALA A 68 -5.86 -5.37 -14.22
C ALA A 68 -6.21 -4.21 -13.28
N ASN A 69 -5.20 -3.46 -12.81
CA ASN A 69 -5.40 -2.28 -11.98
C ASN A 69 -6.17 -1.18 -12.72
N GLU A 70 -5.87 -0.96 -13.99
CA GLU A 70 -6.60 0.01 -14.81
C GLU A 70 -8.08 -0.36 -14.93
N MET A 71 -8.38 -1.64 -15.19
CA MET A 71 -9.77 -2.13 -15.24
C MET A 71 -10.49 -1.95 -13.90
N ALA A 72 -9.85 -2.28 -12.79
CA ALA A 72 -10.41 -2.08 -11.45
C ALA A 72 -10.59 -0.59 -11.13
N ASN A 73 -9.65 0.26 -11.56
CA ASN A 73 -9.71 1.70 -11.38
C ASN A 73 -10.86 2.33 -12.16
N GLN A 74 -11.12 1.89 -13.40
CA GLN A 74 -12.27 2.35 -14.18
C GLN A 74 -13.59 2.04 -13.47
N GLN A 75 -13.78 0.80 -13.00
CA GLN A 75 -14.97 0.43 -12.23
C GLN A 75 -15.11 1.24 -10.93
N ARG A 76 -13.98 1.51 -10.26
CA ARG A 76 -13.95 2.35 -9.07
C ARG A 76 -14.39 3.78 -9.38
N LEU A 77 -13.91 4.37 -10.48
CA LEU A 77 -14.29 5.72 -10.91
C LEU A 77 -15.78 5.80 -11.29
N GLU A 78 -16.35 4.77 -11.90
CA GLU A 78 -17.79 4.69 -12.18
C GLU A 78 -18.61 4.74 -10.88
N HIS A 79 -18.18 4.04 -9.82
CA HIS A 79 -18.84 4.10 -8.52
C HIS A 79 -18.70 5.48 -7.86
N VAL A 80 -17.53 6.09 -7.93
CA VAL A 80 -17.28 7.44 -7.40
C VAL A 80 -18.19 8.47 -8.09
N ASP A 81 -18.33 8.38 -9.41
CA ASP A 81 -19.25 9.21 -10.20
C ASP A 81 -20.72 9.00 -9.81
N TYR A 82 -21.15 7.75 -9.61
CA TYR A 82 -22.49 7.46 -9.10
C TYR A 82 -22.74 8.10 -7.73
N TYR A 83 -21.81 7.99 -6.79
CA TYR A 83 -21.94 8.60 -5.46
C TYR A 83 -22.00 10.12 -5.52
N HIS A 84 -21.23 10.74 -6.42
CA HIS A 84 -21.29 12.19 -6.61
C HIS A 84 -22.61 12.64 -7.22
N LYS A 85 -23.06 11.98 -8.31
CA LYS A 85 -24.34 12.31 -8.98
C LYS A 85 -25.56 12.08 -8.11
N SER A 86 -25.50 11.14 -7.17
CA SER A 86 -26.57 10.92 -6.17
C SER A 86 -26.53 11.90 -5.00
N GLY A 87 -25.51 12.77 -4.91
CA GLY A 87 -25.35 13.74 -3.83
C GLY A 87 -24.82 13.14 -2.52
N LEU A 88 -24.29 11.92 -2.54
CA LEU A 88 -23.77 11.23 -1.35
C LEU A 88 -22.37 11.71 -0.95
N ILE A 89 -21.62 12.34 -1.86
CA ILE A 89 -20.29 12.91 -1.61
C ILE A 89 -20.20 14.34 -2.16
N SER A 90 -19.37 15.17 -1.54
CA SER A 90 -19.07 16.53 -2.02
C SER A 90 -18.16 16.51 -3.26
N GLN A 91 -18.04 17.65 -3.94
CA GLN A 91 -17.09 17.83 -5.04
C GLN A 91 -15.64 17.58 -4.58
N ASP A 92 -15.24 18.11 -3.42
CA ASP A 92 -13.89 17.89 -2.87
C ASP A 92 -13.60 16.40 -2.63
N ALA A 93 -14.60 15.65 -2.16
CA ALA A 93 -14.47 14.21 -1.96
C ALA A 93 -14.42 13.46 -3.29
N TYR A 94 -15.19 13.88 -4.30
CA TYR A 94 -15.11 13.35 -5.65
C TYR A 94 -13.72 13.54 -6.26
N ASP A 95 -13.17 14.75 -6.19
CA ASP A 95 -11.84 15.06 -6.73
C ASP A 95 -10.76 14.22 -6.04
N ALA A 96 -10.79 14.12 -4.71
CA ALA A 96 -9.85 13.31 -3.95
C ALA A 96 -9.97 11.80 -4.25
N LEU A 97 -11.20 11.30 -4.46
CA LEU A 97 -11.43 9.91 -4.82
C LEU A 97 -11.08 9.64 -6.28
N CYS A 98 -11.13 10.61 -7.19
CA CYS A 98 -10.75 10.41 -8.58
C CYS A 98 -9.23 10.21 -8.77
N GLU A 99 -8.42 10.68 -7.83
CA GLU A 99 -6.97 10.47 -7.88
C GLU A 99 -6.59 8.98 -7.90
N PRO A 100 -5.61 8.56 -8.72
CA PRO A 100 -5.15 7.17 -8.76
C PRO A 100 -4.47 6.76 -7.44
N LEU A 101 -5.13 5.89 -6.69
CA LEU A 101 -4.66 5.42 -5.38
C LEU A 101 -3.60 4.32 -5.46
N VAL A 102 -3.72 3.40 -6.43
CA VAL A 102 -2.85 2.22 -6.54
C VAL A 102 -2.00 2.34 -7.80
N ARG A 103 -0.69 2.31 -7.62
CA ARG A 103 0.31 2.25 -8.69
C ARG A 103 1.28 1.12 -8.39
N HIS A 104 1.51 0.23 -9.34
CA HIS A 104 2.56 -0.78 -9.22
C HIS A 104 3.89 -0.26 -9.76
N GLY A 105 4.96 -0.98 -9.45
CA GLY A 105 6.32 -0.60 -9.85
C GLY A 105 7.13 -0.07 -8.67
N ILE A 106 8.45 -0.17 -8.81
CA ILE A 106 9.40 0.29 -7.80
C ILE A 106 9.51 1.81 -7.85
N ALA A 107 9.52 2.42 -9.04
CA ALA A 107 9.60 3.86 -9.21
C ALA A 107 8.44 4.59 -8.50
N ALA A 108 7.21 4.08 -8.64
CA ALA A 108 6.04 4.66 -7.99
C ALA A 108 6.00 4.47 -6.47
N ASN A 109 6.72 3.47 -5.94
CA ASN A 109 6.65 3.06 -4.53
C ASN A 109 8.00 3.15 -3.79
N ARG A 110 9.01 3.79 -4.40
CA ARG A 110 10.40 3.73 -3.94
C ARG A 110 10.55 4.20 -2.50
N GLU A 111 9.95 5.33 -2.15
CA GLU A 111 10.01 5.90 -0.80
C GLU A 111 9.42 4.95 0.25
N THR A 112 8.25 4.34 -0.04
CA THR A 112 7.64 3.34 0.84
C THR A 112 8.50 2.08 0.96
N LEU A 113 9.06 1.58 -0.14
CA LEU A 113 9.90 0.38 -0.15
C LEU A 113 11.22 0.60 0.60
N GLU A 114 11.85 1.76 0.42
CA GLU A 114 13.07 2.14 1.16
C GLU A 114 12.80 2.34 2.65
N ALA A 115 11.65 2.91 3.01
CA ALA A 115 11.21 3.00 4.40
C ALA A 115 11.00 1.60 5.00
N ALA A 116 10.40 0.67 4.24
CA ALA A 116 10.22 -0.71 4.69
C ALA A 116 11.55 -1.42 4.95
N THR A 117 12.56 -1.26 4.09
CA THR A 117 13.89 -1.87 4.31
C THR A 117 14.64 -1.22 5.47
N GLN A 118 14.48 0.11 5.66
CA GLN A 118 15.04 0.84 6.79
C GLN A 118 14.42 0.36 8.11
N PHE A 119 13.09 0.36 8.22
CA PHE A 119 12.40 -0.04 9.45
C PHE A 119 12.61 -1.51 9.79
N SER A 120 12.68 -2.39 8.78
CA SER A 120 13.02 -3.80 9.00
C SER A 120 14.39 -3.96 9.66
N PHE A 121 15.37 -3.14 9.27
CA PHE A 121 16.68 -3.12 9.91
C PHE A 121 16.66 -2.49 11.30
N GLU A 122 16.04 -1.32 11.47
CA GLU A 122 15.96 -0.62 12.77
C GLU A 122 15.25 -1.46 13.85
N GLN A 123 14.27 -2.28 13.43
CA GLN A 123 13.54 -3.19 14.32
C GLN A 123 14.24 -4.53 14.52
N GLY A 124 15.41 -4.76 13.91
CA GLY A 124 16.18 -5.99 14.04
C GLY A 124 15.58 -7.20 13.32
N LEU A 125 14.65 -6.99 12.39
CA LEU A 125 14.08 -8.05 11.57
C LEU A 125 15.04 -8.53 10.47
N THR A 126 15.97 -7.66 10.05
CA THR A 126 17.07 -7.99 9.15
C THR A 126 18.43 -7.63 9.78
N PRO A 127 19.51 -8.37 9.47
CA PRO A 127 20.84 -8.10 10.02
C PRO A 127 21.50 -6.83 9.47
N ARG A 128 20.96 -6.29 8.36
CA ARG A 128 21.39 -5.05 7.71
C ARG A 128 20.24 -4.45 6.92
N ARG A 129 20.37 -3.17 6.56
CA ARG A 129 19.53 -2.57 5.53
C ARG A 129 19.79 -3.25 4.18
N VAL A 130 18.77 -3.86 3.60
CA VAL A 130 18.85 -4.52 2.30
C VAL A 130 18.46 -3.51 1.21
N PRO A 131 19.31 -3.25 0.21
CA PRO A 131 18.99 -2.32 -0.88
C PRO A 131 17.96 -2.95 -1.85
N LEU A 132 17.16 -2.12 -2.53
CA LEU A 132 16.04 -2.60 -3.35
C LEU A 132 16.51 -3.47 -4.54
N GLU A 133 17.73 -3.23 -5.02
CA GLU A 133 18.39 -3.97 -6.10
C GLU A 133 18.69 -5.43 -5.72
N GLU A 134 18.76 -5.73 -4.42
CA GLU A 134 18.91 -7.10 -3.92
C GLU A 134 17.55 -7.78 -3.68
N VAL A 135 16.48 -7.00 -3.46
CA VAL A 135 15.13 -7.50 -3.18
C VAL A 135 14.37 -7.78 -4.48
N PHE A 136 14.50 -6.90 -5.47
CA PHE A 136 13.73 -6.94 -6.70
C PHE A 136 14.61 -7.25 -7.91
N ALA A 137 13.98 -7.75 -8.98
CA ALA A 137 14.68 -7.99 -10.25
C ALA A 137 15.17 -6.67 -10.86
N THR A 138 16.39 -6.66 -11.38
CA THR A 138 17.00 -5.48 -12.00
C THR A 138 16.15 -4.86 -13.11
N SER A 139 15.44 -5.70 -13.88
CA SER A 139 14.54 -5.26 -14.95
C SER A 139 13.35 -4.41 -14.47
N THR A 140 13.01 -4.44 -13.18
CA THR A 140 11.89 -3.69 -12.59
C THR A 140 12.28 -2.40 -11.89
N LEU A 141 13.57 -2.08 -11.77
CA LEU A 141 14.04 -0.95 -10.94
C LEU A 141 13.55 0.41 -11.43
N ASP A 142 13.40 0.54 -12.75
CA ASP A 142 12.93 1.76 -13.42
C ASP A 142 11.43 1.73 -13.75
N GLN A 143 10.72 0.67 -13.35
CA GLN A 143 9.29 0.50 -13.58
C GLN A 143 8.46 1.03 -12.43
#